data_AF-A0A4Y9QXA3-F1
#
_entry.id   AF-A0A4Y9QXA3-F1
#
_cell.length_a   1.000
_cell.length_b   1.000
_cell.length_c   1.000
_cell.angle_alpha   90.00
_cell.angle_beta   90.00
_cell.angle_gamma   90.00
#
_symmetry.space_group_name_H-M   'P 1'
#
loop_
_entity.id
_entity.type
_entity.pdbx_description
1 polymer ?
#
loop_
_entity_poly.entity_id
_entity_poly.type
_entity_poly.pdbx_seq_one_letter_code
_entity_poly.pdbx_strand_id
1 'polypeptide(L)'
;MKFSRLLFFLPFLMAFQCGEDIYSDDDLLLETGILNSWELSEESINGSSDLLPKCCKYFNFHLDGKSNDLVGRYTYHEDNSGNLDGVFILDPSKQEIIFKGDDGTEILASYSINDEQNYLVLSYQAGRTELVQGYTKVD
;
A
#
# COMPACT_ATOMS: atom_id res chain seq x y z
N MET A 1 -49.29 -36.59 50.81
CA MET A 1 -48.86 -35.18 50.59
C MET A 1 -47.34 -35.15 50.50
N LYS A 2 -46.81 -34.53 49.42
CA LYS A 2 -45.53 -33.80 49.36
C LYS A 2 -44.23 -34.63 49.50
N PHE A 3 -43.22 -34.56 48.63
CA PHE A 3 -43.00 -33.85 47.37
C PHE A 3 -41.93 -34.65 46.61
N SER A 4 -42.19 -34.88 45.32
CA SER A 4 -41.24 -35.41 44.34
C SER A 4 -40.00 -34.51 44.26
N ARG A 5 -38.80 -35.08 44.34
CA ARG A 5 -37.54 -34.41 43.99
C ARG A 5 -37.07 -34.95 42.63
N LEU A 6 -37.53 -34.29 41.59
CA LEU A 6 -36.98 -34.32 40.25
C LEU A 6 -36.69 -32.86 39.88
N LEU A 7 -35.71 -32.63 38.99
CA LEU A 7 -35.04 -31.38 38.60
C LEU A 7 -33.74 -31.09 39.40
N PHE A 8 -32.59 -30.75 38.80
CA PHE A 8 -32.29 -30.34 37.42
C PHE A 8 -30.78 -30.51 37.14
N PHE A 9 -30.49 -31.09 35.97
CA PHE A 9 -29.51 -30.62 34.98
C PHE A 9 -28.00 -30.52 35.31
N LEU A 10 -27.28 -31.50 34.74
CA LEU A 10 -26.05 -31.27 33.96
C LEU A 10 -26.26 -30.12 32.95
N PRO A 11 -25.24 -29.28 32.62
CA PRO A 11 -24.04 -29.83 32.00
C PRO A 11 -22.70 -29.20 32.41
N PHE A 12 -21.74 -30.10 32.58
CA PHE A 12 -20.30 -29.87 32.43
C PHE A 12 -20.03 -29.58 30.94
N LEU A 13 -20.15 -28.34 30.51
CA LEU A 13 -19.74 -27.90 29.17
C LEU A 13 -18.96 -26.59 29.27
N MET A 14 -17.81 -26.65 29.96
CA MET A 14 -16.69 -25.80 29.59
C MET A 14 -16.04 -26.44 28.36
N ALA A 15 -16.72 -26.35 27.21
CA ALA A 15 -16.03 -26.43 25.94
C ALA A 15 -15.16 -25.18 25.88
N PHE A 16 -13.88 -25.31 26.24
CA PHE A 16 -12.85 -24.43 25.73
C PHE A 16 -12.94 -24.54 24.21
N GLN A 17 -13.73 -23.66 23.59
CA GLN A 17 -13.55 -23.33 22.21
C GLN A 17 -12.17 -22.66 22.17
N CYS A 18 -11.13 -23.46 21.90
CA CYS A 18 -10.04 -22.95 21.09
C CYS A 18 -10.71 -22.50 19.80
N GLY A 19 -11.10 -21.23 19.74
CA GLY A 19 -11.10 -20.56 18.46
C GLY A 19 -9.68 -20.71 17.97
N GLU A 20 -9.49 -21.53 16.93
CA GLU A 20 -8.32 -21.32 16.09
C GLU A 20 -8.37 -19.83 15.73
N ASP A 21 -7.38 -19.08 16.19
CA ASP A 21 -7.17 -17.73 15.73
C ASP A 21 -7.15 -17.84 14.21
N ILE A 22 -8.21 -17.32 13.58
CA ILE A 22 -8.27 -17.17 12.14
C ILE A 22 -7.12 -16.22 11.86
N TYR A 23 -5.97 -16.76 11.45
CA TYR A 23 -4.90 -15.98 10.87
C TYR A 23 -5.54 -15.29 9.67
N SER A 24 -5.93 -14.03 9.87
CA SER A 24 -6.20 -13.13 8.78
C SER A 24 -4.94 -13.19 7.93
N ASP A 25 -5.10 -13.62 6.69
CA ASP A 25 -4.04 -13.68 5.71
C ASP A 25 -3.76 -12.23 5.30
N ASP A 26 -3.18 -11.48 6.24
CA ASP A 26 -2.97 -10.04 6.11
C ASP A 26 -2.03 -9.81 4.93
N ASP A 27 -2.42 -8.88 4.07
CA ASP A 27 -1.68 -8.58 2.86
C ASP A 27 -0.29 -8.01 3.21
N LEU A 28 0.76 -8.58 2.61
CA LEU A 28 2.15 -8.19 2.92
C LEU A 28 2.43 -6.73 2.60
N LEU A 29 1.64 -6.10 1.71
CA LEU A 29 1.76 -4.68 1.41
C LEU A 29 1.38 -3.78 2.59
N LEU A 30 0.56 -4.24 3.54
CA LEU A 30 0.14 -3.45 4.70
C LEU A 30 1.33 -3.03 5.57
N GLU A 31 2.35 -3.88 5.68
CA GLU A 31 3.53 -3.63 6.50
C GLU A 31 4.52 -2.64 5.85
N THR A 32 4.37 -2.38 4.55
CA THR A 32 5.35 -1.60 3.76
C THR A 32 5.18 -0.08 3.88
N GLY A 33 4.01 0.37 4.34
CA GLY A 33 3.65 1.79 4.39
C GLY A 33 3.26 2.42 3.04
N ILE A 34 3.41 1.70 1.92
CA ILE A 34 3.16 2.24 0.56
C ILE A 34 1.69 2.54 0.29
N LEU A 35 0.77 1.79 0.91
CA LEU A 35 -0.67 1.81 0.67
C LEU A 35 -1.34 3.07 1.23
N ASN A 36 -1.16 4.18 0.53
CA ASN A 36 -1.72 5.48 0.87
C ASN A 36 -1.93 6.32 -0.39
N SER A 37 -2.55 7.48 -0.20
CA SER A 37 -2.56 8.59 -1.15
C SER A 37 -1.32 9.45 -0.92
N TRP A 38 -0.64 9.83 -2.00
CA TRP A 38 0.63 10.54 -1.97
C TRP A 38 0.58 11.71 -2.94
N GLU A 39 0.77 12.94 -2.47
CA GLU A 39 0.84 14.15 -3.30
C GLU A 39 2.29 14.54 -3.57
N LEU A 40 2.61 14.83 -4.82
CA LEU A 40 3.93 15.31 -5.22
C LEU A 40 4.21 16.64 -4.53
N SER A 41 5.34 16.70 -3.81
CA SER A 41 5.76 17.88 -3.04
C SER A 41 7.06 18.49 -3.57
N GLU A 42 7.95 17.67 -4.12
CA GLU A 42 9.20 18.12 -4.72
C GLU A 42 9.62 17.22 -5.87
N GLU A 43 10.41 17.79 -6.79
CA GLU A 43 10.96 17.08 -7.92
C GLU A 43 12.37 17.60 -8.19
N SER A 44 13.28 16.69 -8.52
CA SER A 44 14.57 17.05 -9.10
C SER A 44 14.78 16.31 -10.42
N ILE A 45 15.36 17.03 -11.36
CA ILE A 45 15.62 16.55 -12.72
C ILE A 45 17.13 16.60 -12.92
N ASN A 46 17.76 15.44 -13.13
CA ASN A 46 19.22 15.30 -13.22
C ASN A 46 19.95 15.99 -12.06
N GLY A 47 19.46 15.80 -10.84
CA GLY A 47 19.99 16.40 -9.60
C GLY A 47 19.71 17.90 -9.41
N SER A 48 19.04 18.56 -10.34
CA SER A 48 18.61 19.96 -10.19
C SER A 48 17.20 20.00 -9.63
N SER A 49 17.04 20.55 -8.43
CA SER A 49 15.72 20.72 -7.81
C SER A 49 14.88 21.72 -8.61
N ASP A 50 13.66 21.33 -8.94
CA ASP A 50 12.66 22.24 -9.48
C ASP A 50 11.97 22.96 -8.32
N LEU A 51 12.17 24.28 -8.25
CA LEU A 51 11.65 25.14 -7.19
C LEU A 51 10.22 25.63 -7.47
N LEU A 52 9.63 25.25 -8.61
CA LEU A 52 8.25 25.57 -8.90
C LEU A 52 7.32 24.73 -8.01
N PRO A 53 6.23 25.32 -7.48
CA PRO A 53 5.24 24.55 -6.74
C PRO A 53 4.73 23.38 -7.58
N LYS A 54 5.06 22.16 -7.13
CA LYS A 54 4.48 20.93 -7.64
C LYS A 54 3.24 20.70 -6.78
N CYS A 55 2.07 20.96 -7.34
CA CYS A 55 0.83 20.55 -6.70
C CYS A 55 0.15 19.54 -7.61
N CYS A 56 -0.88 18.91 -7.06
CA CYS A 56 -1.95 18.41 -7.89
C CYS A 56 -1.56 17.18 -8.75
N LYS A 57 -0.47 16.50 -8.36
CA LYS A 57 -0.11 15.18 -8.87
C LYS A 57 -0.16 14.18 -7.73
N TYR A 58 -0.88 13.09 -7.92
CA TYR A 58 -1.17 12.13 -6.87
C TYR A 58 -0.89 10.70 -7.30
N PHE A 59 -0.31 9.91 -6.41
CA PHE A 59 -0.36 8.45 -6.47
C PHE A 59 -1.32 7.93 -5.40
N ASN A 60 -2.24 7.06 -5.80
CA ASN A 60 -3.11 6.33 -4.88
C ASN A 60 -2.81 4.84 -4.97
N PHE A 61 -2.13 4.29 -3.97
CA PHE A 61 -1.81 2.86 -3.89
C PHE A 61 -2.86 2.11 -3.09
N HIS A 62 -3.32 0.98 -3.62
CA HIS A 62 -4.33 0.15 -2.98
C HIS A 62 -4.09 -1.34 -3.27
N LEU A 63 -4.68 -2.20 -2.45
CA LEU A 63 -4.59 -3.66 -2.61
C LEU A 63 -5.27 -4.11 -3.91
N ASP A 64 -4.76 -5.18 -4.52
CA ASP A 64 -5.39 -5.81 -5.68
C ASP A 64 -6.43 -6.89 -5.31
N GLY A 65 -6.50 -7.25 -4.02
CA GLY A 65 -7.41 -8.26 -3.47
C GLY A 65 -6.82 -9.67 -3.35
N LYS A 66 -5.55 -9.88 -3.72
CA LYS A 66 -4.80 -11.11 -3.44
C LYS A 66 -3.90 -10.90 -2.23
N SER A 67 -4.08 -11.74 -1.21
CA SER A 67 -3.18 -11.77 -0.05
C SER A 67 -1.85 -12.46 -0.39
N ASN A 68 -0.87 -12.30 0.50
CA ASN A 68 0.43 -12.97 0.44
C ASN A 68 1.30 -12.68 -0.79
N ASP A 69 1.08 -11.55 -1.45
CA ASP A 69 2.02 -11.03 -2.44
C ASP A 69 2.38 -9.57 -2.15
N LEU A 70 3.30 -9.03 -2.94
CA LEU A 70 3.73 -7.64 -2.87
C LEU A 70 3.22 -6.89 -4.10
N VAL A 71 2.01 -7.23 -4.55
CA VAL A 71 1.40 -6.71 -5.78
C VAL A 71 0.15 -5.93 -5.42
N GLY A 72 0.08 -4.70 -5.91
CA GLY A 72 -1.06 -3.84 -5.67
C GLY A 72 -1.45 -3.09 -6.93
N ARG A 73 -2.41 -2.20 -6.80
CA ARG A 73 -2.87 -1.31 -7.86
C ARG A 73 -2.52 0.12 -7.53
N TYR A 74 -2.25 0.91 -8.56
CA TYR A 74 -2.05 2.33 -8.41
C TYR A 74 -2.95 3.09 -9.38
N THR A 75 -3.35 4.28 -8.95
CA THR A 75 -3.88 5.32 -9.82
C THR A 75 -2.97 6.52 -9.69
N TYR A 76 -2.38 6.94 -10.81
CA TYR A 76 -1.65 8.20 -10.92
C TYR A 76 -2.56 9.26 -11.54
N HIS A 77 -2.65 10.41 -10.90
CA HIS A 77 -3.41 11.56 -11.37
C HIS A 77 -2.47 12.75 -11.52
N GLU A 78 -2.58 13.45 -12.65
CA GLU A 78 -1.97 14.76 -12.83
C GLU A 78 -3.03 15.71 -13.38
N ASP A 79 -3.11 16.90 -12.81
CA ASP A 79 -4.17 17.87 -13.11
C ASP A 79 -4.37 18.05 -14.63
N ASN A 80 -5.63 17.98 -15.07
CA ASN A 80 -6.06 18.07 -16.47
C ASN A 80 -5.56 16.99 -17.45
N SER A 81 -4.84 15.95 -16.99
CA SER A 81 -4.27 14.90 -17.87
C SER A 81 -5.00 13.55 -17.82
N GLY A 82 -6.01 13.42 -16.95
CA GLY A 82 -6.73 12.16 -16.72
C GLY A 82 -6.03 11.27 -15.70
N ASN A 83 -6.56 10.07 -15.50
CA ASN A 83 -5.98 9.08 -14.59
C ASN A 83 -5.19 8.05 -15.40
N LEU A 84 -4.01 7.68 -14.89
CA LEU A 84 -3.24 6.54 -15.35
C LEU A 84 -3.34 5.45 -14.29
N ASP A 85 -4.04 4.38 -14.63
CA ASP A 85 -4.19 3.22 -13.76
C ASP A 85 -3.18 2.13 -14.12
N GLY A 86 -2.86 1.30 -13.13
CA GLY A 86 -1.99 0.16 -13.35
C GLY A 86 -1.81 -0.72 -12.13
N VAL A 87 -0.82 -1.59 -12.21
CA VAL A 87 -0.39 -2.51 -11.16
C VAL A 87 1.02 -2.14 -10.75
N PHE A 88 1.33 -2.23 -9.46
CA PHE A 88 2.70 -2.12 -8.98
C PHE A 88 3.15 -3.43 -8.32
N ILE A 89 4.45 -3.70 -8.38
CA ILE A 89 5.10 -4.82 -7.69
C ILE A 89 6.21 -4.23 -6.84
N LEU A 90 6.19 -4.51 -5.54
CA LEU A 90 7.18 -4.02 -4.59
C LEU A 90 8.22 -5.10 -4.30
N ASP A 91 9.49 -4.71 -4.23
CA ASP A 91 10.58 -5.53 -3.69
C ASP A 91 11.27 -4.75 -2.54
N PRO A 92 10.80 -4.92 -1.29
CA PRO A 92 11.37 -4.25 -0.14
C PRO A 92 12.84 -4.61 0.12
N SER A 93 13.28 -5.79 -0.31
CA SER A 93 14.66 -6.24 -0.10
C SER A 93 15.66 -5.46 -0.96
N LYS A 94 15.20 -4.97 -2.13
CA LYS A 94 15.99 -4.13 -3.04
C LYS A 94 15.61 -2.65 -2.98
N GLN A 95 14.56 -2.30 -2.24
CA GLN A 95 13.98 -0.95 -2.24
C GLN A 95 13.56 -0.52 -3.65
N GLU A 96 12.92 -1.44 -4.38
CA GLU A 96 12.47 -1.23 -5.75
C GLU A 96 10.94 -1.36 -5.86
N ILE A 97 10.35 -0.57 -6.76
CA ILE A 97 8.96 -0.68 -7.19
C ILE A 97 8.91 -0.74 -8.71
N ILE A 98 8.14 -1.68 -9.24
CA ILE A 98 7.89 -1.82 -10.68
C ILE A 98 6.45 -1.39 -10.94
N PHE A 99 6.26 -0.33 -11.72
CA PHE A 99 4.96 0.10 -12.20
C PHE A 99 4.67 -0.52 -13.55
N LYS A 100 3.47 -1.07 -13.73
CA LYS A 100 2.97 -1.62 -14.99
C LYS A 100 1.67 -0.92 -15.34
N GLY A 101 1.73 -0.05 -16.34
CA GLY A 101 0.56 0.63 -16.88
C GLY A 101 -0.29 -0.31 -17.73
N ASP A 102 -1.57 0.01 -17.87
CA ASP A 102 -2.51 -0.74 -18.71
C ASP A 102 -2.12 -0.73 -20.21
N ASP A 103 -1.30 0.23 -20.63
CA ASP A 103 -0.73 0.31 -21.98
C ASP A 103 0.47 -0.64 -22.20
N GLY A 104 0.87 -1.39 -21.17
CA GLY A 104 2.02 -2.29 -21.17
C GLY A 104 3.36 -1.59 -20.90
N THR A 105 3.35 -0.30 -20.57
CA THR A 105 4.56 0.41 -20.14
C THR A 105 5.00 -0.10 -18.77
N GLU A 106 6.30 -0.37 -18.63
CA GLU A 106 6.91 -0.79 -17.37
C GLU A 106 7.97 0.24 -16.94
N ILE A 107 7.88 0.70 -15.69
CA ILE A 107 8.84 1.64 -15.08
C ILE A 107 9.38 1.00 -13.81
N LEU A 108 10.69 0.81 -13.75
CA LEU A 108 11.41 0.46 -12.54
C LEU A 108 11.85 1.74 -11.82
N ALA A 109 11.48 1.86 -10.56
CA ALA A 109 11.93 2.94 -9.69
C ALA A 109 12.55 2.37 -8.41
N SER A 110 13.56 3.06 -7.88
CA SER A 110 13.94 2.90 -6.49
C SER A 110 12.97 3.70 -5.62
N TYR A 111 12.69 3.22 -4.41
CA TYR A 111 11.82 3.90 -3.48
C TYR A 111 12.40 3.96 -2.06
N SER A 112 11.97 4.95 -1.30
CA SER A 112 12.17 4.97 0.15
C SER A 112 11.01 5.67 0.82
N ILE A 113 10.58 5.16 1.97
CA ILE A 113 9.59 5.81 2.84
C ILE A 113 10.30 6.13 4.16
N ASN A 114 10.06 7.31 4.73
CA ASN A 114 10.62 7.67 6.01
C ASN A 114 10.00 6.90 7.18
N ASP A 115 10.62 6.98 8.36
CA ASP A 115 10.20 6.24 9.55
C ASP A 115 8.77 6.61 10.01
N GLU A 116 8.35 7.86 9.79
CA GLU A 116 6.99 8.31 10.10
C GLU A 116 5.93 7.90 9.07
N GLN A 117 6.33 7.23 7.97
CA GLN A 117 5.44 6.80 6.88
C GLN A 117 4.56 7.91 6.29
N ASN A 118 5.09 9.14 6.27
CA ASN A 118 4.39 10.31 5.73
C ASN A 118 5.12 10.96 4.55
N TYR A 119 6.28 10.42 4.16
CA TYR A 119 7.06 10.91 3.04
C TYR A 119 7.64 9.75 2.21
N LEU A 120 7.31 9.73 0.92
CA LEU A 120 7.76 8.74 -0.07
C LEU A 120 8.67 9.42 -1.08
N VAL A 121 9.82 8.81 -1.38
CA VAL A 121 10.69 9.23 -2.49
C VAL A 121 10.68 8.13 -3.55
N LEU A 122 10.51 8.53 -4.81
CA LEU A 122 10.67 7.68 -5.98
C LEU A 122 11.81 8.23 -6.86
N SER A 123 12.69 7.36 -7.31
CA SER A 123 13.78 7.69 -8.25
C SER A 123 13.78 6.74 -9.43
N TYR A 124 13.73 7.28 -10.65
CA TYR A 124 13.67 6.47 -11.87
C TYR A 124 14.27 7.19 -13.08
N GLN A 125 14.53 6.43 -14.14
CA GLN A 125 15.08 6.92 -15.40
C GLN A 125 13.97 7.08 -16.45
N ALA A 126 13.75 8.30 -16.92
CA ALA A 126 12.93 8.62 -18.07
C ALA A 126 13.83 8.87 -19.29
N GLY A 127 14.20 7.78 -19.98
CA GLY A 127 15.12 7.82 -21.12
C GLY A 127 16.57 8.12 -20.68
N ARG A 128 17.00 9.38 -20.81
CA ARG A 128 18.33 9.86 -20.34
C ARG A 128 18.24 10.80 -19.16
N THR A 129 17.04 11.01 -18.65
CA THR A 129 16.76 11.94 -17.58
C THR A 129 16.50 11.15 -16.31
N GLU A 130 17.27 11.46 -15.27
CA GLU A 130 16.97 11.02 -13.91
C GLU A 130 15.90 11.92 -13.33
N LEU A 131 14.84 11.31 -12.79
CA LEU A 131 13.81 11.97 -12.01
C LEU A 131 13.88 11.44 -10.58
N VAL A 132 13.88 12.36 -9.62
CA VAL A 132 13.68 12.06 -8.20
C VAL A 132 12.51 12.89 -7.73
N GLN A 133 11.48 12.22 -7.23
CA GLN A 133 10.22 12.84 -6.85
C GLN A 133 9.91 12.49 -5.40
N GLY A 134 9.65 13.53 -4.60
CA GLY A 134 9.28 13.41 -3.20
C GLY A 134 7.80 13.69 -3.02
N TYR A 135 7.12 12.80 -2.30
CA TYR A 135 5.68 12.81 -2.09
C TYR A 135 5.34 12.85 -0.62
N THR A 136 4.35 13.68 -0.27
CA THR A 136 3.79 13.74 1.08
C THR A 136 2.50 12.93 1.13
N LYS A 137 2.31 12.17 2.20
CA LYS A 137 1.08 11.41 2.42
C LYS A 137 -0.12 12.36 2.58
N VAL A 138 -1.23 12.03 1.93
CA VAL A 138 -2.50 12.74 2.02
C VAL A 138 -3.51 11.86 2.75
N ASP A 139 -4.21 12.45 3.72
CA ASP A 139 -5.27 11.80 4.49
C ASP A 139 -6.61 11.77 3.73
#